data_AF-A0A143X3G8-F1
#
_entry.id   AF-A0A143X3G8-F1
#
_cell.length_a   1.000
_cell.length_b   1.000
_cell.length_c   1.000
_cell.angle_alpha   90.00
_cell.angle_beta   90.00
_cell.angle_gamma   90.00
#
_symmetry.space_group_name_H-M   'P 1'
#
loop_
_entity.id
_entity.type
_entity.pdbx_description
1 polymer ?
#
loop_
_entity_poly.entity_id
_entity_poly.type
_entity_poly.pdbx_seq_one_letter_code
_entity_poly.pdbx_strand_id
1 'polypeptide(L)' 'MSLIDDIRAYRPFNQQEAADRAVILRQLEADPQVFDRSSLAHMTCSIWTVDPTAAKTLMV' A
#
# COMPACT_ATOMS: atom_id res chain seq x y z
N MET A 1 -13.75 8.10 -3.68
CA MET A 1 -12.68 7.38 -4.40
C MET A 1 -12.54 6.01 -3.79
N SER A 2 -12.27 4.99 -4.59
CA SER A 2 -11.99 3.63 -4.09
C SER A 2 -10.47 3.46 -3.91
N LEU A 3 -10.05 2.54 -3.04
CA LEU A 3 -8.63 2.26 -2.81
C LEU A 3 -7.89 1.94 -4.11
N ILE A 4 -8.50 1.19 -5.01
CA ILE A 4 -7.88 0.82 -6.29
C ILE A 4 -7.65 2.06 -7.18
N ASP A 5 -8.55 3.04 -7.16
CA ASP A 5 -8.35 4.30 -7.90
C ASP A 5 -7.22 5.14 -7.29
N ASP A 6 -7.10 5.14 -5.95
CA ASP A 6 -6.01 5.82 -5.25
C ASP A 6 -4.65 5.20 -5.60
N ILE A 7 -4.55 3.86 -5.63
CA ILE A 7 -3.32 3.15 -6.04
C ILE A 7 -3.03 3.34 -7.55
N ARG A 8 -4.05 3.44 -8.40
CA ARG A 8 -3.87 3.82 -9.82
C ARG A 8 -3.36 5.26 -9.95
N ALA A 9 -3.77 6.19 -9.12
CA ALA A 9 -3.29 7.57 -9.15
C ALA A 9 -1.92 7.75 -8.49
N TYR A 10 -1.53 6.83 -7.60
CA TYR A 10 -0.24 6.86 -6.90
C TYR A 10 0.94 6.96 -7.87
N ARG A 11 1.83 7.92 -7.59
CA ARG A 11 3.07 8.15 -8.34
C ARG A 11 4.23 7.52 -7.57
N PRO A 12 4.85 6.44 -8.09
CA PRO A 12 6.00 5.82 -7.45
C PRO A 12 7.15 6.82 -7.27
N PHE A 13 7.73 6.85 -6.08
CA PHE A 13 8.92 7.63 -5.74
C PHE A 13 10.20 6.99 -6.32
N ASN A 14 10.23 5.67 -6.45
CA ASN A 14 11.39 4.93 -6.93
C ASN A 14 11.00 3.67 -7.76
N GLN A 15 12.01 2.94 -8.26
CA GLN A 15 11.80 1.72 -9.05
C GLN A 15 11.10 0.61 -8.25
N GLN A 16 11.39 0.50 -6.96
CA GLN A 16 10.78 -0.52 -6.09
C GLN A 16 9.27 -0.29 -6.01
N GLU A 17 8.83 0.93 -5.69
CA GLU A 17 7.42 1.28 -5.60
C GLU A 17 6.69 1.15 -6.95
N ALA A 18 7.39 1.35 -8.07
CA ALA A 18 6.81 1.15 -9.39
C ALA A 18 6.49 -0.33 -9.66
N ALA A 19 7.37 -1.23 -9.23
CA ALA A 19 7.14 -2.67 -9.28
C ALA A 19 6.04 -3.08 -8.30
N ASP A 20 6.09 -2.59 -7.06
CA ASP A 20 5.12 -2.90 -6.01
C ASP A 20 3.71 -2.47 -6.41
N ARG A 21 3.54 -1.26 -6.96
CA ARG A 21 2.26 -0.76 -7.45
C ARG A 21 1.63 -1.69 -8.49
N ALA A 22 2.43 -2.25 -9.41
CA ALA A 22 1.92 -3.17 -10.42
C ALA A 22 1.41 -4.49 -9.79
N VAL A 23 2.10 -5.01 -8.79
CA VAL A 23 1.69 -6.20 -8.05
C VAL A 23 0.42 -5.95 -7.24
N ILE A 24 0.36 -4.82 -6.52
CA ILE A 24 -0.80 -4.43 -5.70
C ILE A 24 -2.05 -4.28 -6.58
N LEU A 25 -1.95 -3.59 -7.73
CA LEU A 25 -3.07 -3.44 -8.65
C LEU A 25 -3.56 -4.78 -9.18
N ARG A 26 -2.64 -5.66 -9.58
CA ARG A 26 -3.00 -7.01 -10.04
C ARG A 26 -3.78 -7.79 -8.98
N GLN A 27 -3.35 -7.73 -7.71
CA GLN A 27 -4.06 -8.42 -6.62
C GLN A 27 -5.43 -7.81 -6.36
N LEU A 28 -5.55 -6.48 -6.32
CA LEU A 28 -6.83 -5.78 -6.15
C LEU A 28 -7.84 -6.08 -7.27
N GLU A 29 -7.37 -6.36 -8.49
CA GLU A 29 -8.23 -6.68 -9.64
C GLU A 29 -8.61 -8.16 -9.72
N ALA A 30 -7.71 -9.07 -9.31
CA ALA A 30 -7.87 -10.50 -9.55
C ALA A 30 -8.39 -11.29 -8.34
N ASP A 31 -8.10 -10.85 -7.11
CA ASP A 31 -8.42 -11.59 -5.89
C ASP A 31 -9.60 -10.97 -5.13
N PRO A 32 -10.79 -11.62 -5.13
CA PRO A 32 -11.95 -11.13 -4.38
C PRO A 32 -11.74 -11.19 -2.85
N GLN A 33 -10.75 -11.94 -2.36
CA GLN A 33 -10.40 -12.08 -0.95
C GLN A 33 -9.18 -11.24 -0.55
N VAL A 34 -8.73 -10.29 -1.37
CA VAL A 34 -7.53 -9.47 -1.13
C VAL A 34 -7.54 -8.67 0.18
N PHE A 35 -8.69 -8.54 0.85
CA PHE A 35 -8.82 -7.89 2.17
C PHE A 35 -8.95 -8.87 3.34
N ASP A 36 -8.95 -10.18 3.08
CA ASP A 36 -9.06 -11.23 4.08
C ASP A 36 -7.71 -11.95 4.24
N ARG A 37 -7.42 -12.41 5.47
CA ARG A 37 -6.16 -13.12 5.78
C ARG A 37 -6.06 -14.51 5.16
N SER A 38 -7.15 -15.03 4.60
CA SER A 38 -7.14 -16.25 3.78
C SER A 38 -6.43 -16.07 2.45
N SER A 39 -6.29 -14.84 1.94
CA SER A 39 -5.51 -14.58 0.74
C SER A 39 -4.01 -14.73 1.02
N LEU A 40 -3.30 -15.35 0.05
CA LEU A 40 -1.85 -15.45 0.08
C LEU A 40 -1.17 -14.07 0.12
N ALA A 41 -1.77 -13.06 -0.50
CA ALA A 41 -1.29 -11.68 -0.50
C ALA A 41 -2.47 -10.73 -0.28
N HIS A 42 -2.60 -10.25 0.96
CA HIS A 42 -3.70 -9.37 1.39
C HIS A 42 -3.22 -7.94 1.68
N MET A 43 -4.14 -6.99 1.55
CA MET A 43 -3.88 -5.58 1.86
C MET A 43 -3.55 -5.40 3.34
N THR A 44 -2.54 -4.58 3.59
CA THR A 44 -2.18 -4.12 4.94
C THR A 44 -2.05 -2.60 4.93
N CYS A 45 -2.03 -2.00 6.11
CA CYS A 45 -1.81 -0.57 6.28
C CYS A 45 -0.75 -0.38 7.36
N SER A 46 0.19 0.51 7.10
CA SER A 46 1.19 0.97 8.07
C SER A 46 1.03 2.46 8.25
N ILE A 47 1.30 2.93 9.47
CA ILE A 47 1.25 4.35 9.80
C ILE A 47 2.66 4.81 10.06
N TRP A 48 3.15 5.74 9.24
CA TRP A 48 4.41 6.43 9.50
C TRP A 48 4.15 7.60 10.47
N THR A 49 4.20 7.31 11.76
CA THR A 49 3.98 8.31 12.82
C THR A 49 5.27 9.08 13.08
N VAL A 50 5.21 10.40 12.94
CA VAL A 50 6.34 11.32 13.19
C VAL A 50 6.00 12.34 14.27
N ASP A 51 7.01 12.92 14.90
CA ASP A 51 6.82 14.07 15.79
C ASP A 51 6.38 15.33 15.00
N PRO A 52 5.88 16.41 15.64
CA PRO A 52 5.39 17.59 14.95
C PRO A 52 6.40 18.28 14.03
N THR A 53 7.71 18.09 14.24
CA THR A 53 8.76 18.65 13.38
C THR A 53 9.21 17.70 12.28
N ALA A 54 8.63 16.50 12.18
CA ALA A 54 8.99 15.43 11.25
C ALA A 54 10.47 15.00 11.33
N ALA A 55 11.09 15.12 12.50
CA ALA A 55 12.49 14.79 12.74
C ALA A 55 12.70 13.37 13.30
N LYS A 56 11.67 12.79 13.92
CA LYS A 56 11.71 11.47 14.55
C LYS A 56 10.52 10.62 14.13
N THR A 57 10.78 9.34 13.92
CA THR A 57 9.75 8.32 13.64
C THR A 57 9.52 7.48 14.89
N LEU A 58 8.25 7.23 15.24
CA LEU A 58 7.89 6.27 16.29
C LEU A 58 8.04 4.84 15.76
N MET A 59 8.82 4.01 16.46
CA MET A 59 8.97 2.57 16.20
C MET A 59 8.58 1.79 17.47
N VAL A 60 7.98 0.61 17.31
CA VAL A 60 7.53 -0.28 18.39
C VAL A 60 8.17 -1.65 18.30
#